data_AF-A0A947G8P1-F1
#
_entry.id   AF-A0A947G8P1-F1
#
_cell.length_a   1.000
_cell.length_b   1.000
_cell.length_c   1.000
_cell.angle_alpha   90.00
_cell.angle_beta   90.00
_cell.angle_gamma   90.00
#
_symmetry.space_group_name_H-M   'P 1'
#
loop_
_entity.id
_entity.type
_entity.pdbx_description
1 polymer ?
#
loop_
_entity_poly.entity_id
_entity_poly.type
_entity_poly.pdbx_seq_one_letter_code
_entity_poly.pdbx_strand_id
1 'polypeptide(L)' 'IRRVPARVVAVRRYSGRITEANYQANREKLLASLRAARVATTGKPWEAVYDGPYTLPFRRRNEVLVEIVR' A
#
# COMPACT_ATOMS: atom_id res chain seq x y z
N ILE A 1 -5.68 -25.11 3.74
CA ILE A 1 -6.10 -23.69 3.48
C ILE A 1 -5.84 -22.88 4.74
N ARG A 2 -5.05 -21.80 4.66
CA ARG A 2 -4.79 -20.92 5.82
C ARG A 2 -5.90 -19.88 5.93
N ARG A 3 -6.60 -19.82 7.06
CA ARG A 3 -7.55 -18.74 7.35
C ARG A 3 -6.77 -17.50 7.81
N VAL A 4 -7.06 -16.37 7.20
CA VAL A 4 -6.51 -15.06 7.55
C VAL A 4 -7.64 -14.24 8.17
N PRO A 5 -7.47 -13.64 9.37
CA PRO A 5 -8.51 -12.85 10.00
C PRO A 5 -8.85 -11.59 9.18
N ALA A 6 -10.09 -11.12 9.30
CA ALA A 6 -10.53 -9.87 8.71
C ALA A 6 -9.83 -8.68 9.38
N ARG A 7 -9.45 -7.68 8.58
CA ARG A 7 -8.76 -6.48 9.03
C ARG A 7 -9.15 -5.29 8.17
N VAL A 8 -9.13 -4.10 8.77
CA VAL A 8 -9.34 -2.84 8.06
C VAL A 8 -7.99 -2.26 7.68
N VAL A 9 -7.85 -1.88 6.42
CA VAL A 9 -6.59 -1.41 5.85
C VAL A 9 -6.80 -0.09 5.13
N ALA A 10 -5.90 0.86 5.35
CA ALA A 10 -5.77 2.03 4.51
C ALA A 10 -4.88 1.68 3.31
N VAL A 11 -5.25 2.17 2.13
CA VAL A 11 -4.59 1.81 0.87
C VAL A 11 -4.23 3.06 0.09
N ARG A 12 -3.00 3.10 -0.44
CA ARG A 12 -2.59 4.04 -1.46
C ARG A 12 -2.26 3.30 -2.75
N ARG A 13 -3.07 3.53 -3.79
CA ARG A 13 -2.79 3.06 -5.15
C ARG A 13 -1.80 3.97 -5.87
N TYR A 14 -0.87 3.37 -6.62
CA TYR A 14 0.08 4.07 -7.48
C TYR A 14 0.42 3.23 -8.72
N SER A 15 0.97 3.91 -9.73
CA SER A 15 1.49 3.32 -10.96
C SER A 15 3.00 3.50 -11.06
N GLY A 16 3.66 2.77 -11.95
CA GLY A 16 5.09 2.88 -12.21
C GLY A 16 5.85 1.58 -11.98
N ARG A 17 7.18 1.70 -11.92
CA ARG A 17 8.08 0.57 -11.67
C ARG A 17 7.98 0.10 -10.23
N ILE A 18 8.18 -1.20 -10.02
CA ILE A 18 8.29 -1.82 -8.69
C ILE A 18 9.74 -1.63 -8.26
N THR A 19 10.01 -0.57 -7.52
CA THR A 19 11.32 -0.27 -6.95
C THR A 19 11.15 0.14 -5.50
N GLU A 20 12.16 -0.13 -4.67
CA GLU A 20 12.16 0.24 -3.26
C GLU A 20 11.91 1.75 -3.08
N ALA A 21 12.53 2.59 -3.92
CA ALA A 21 12.34 4.04 -3.88
C ALA A 21 10.87 4.44 -4.14
N ASN A 22 10.20 3.81 -5.12
CA ASN A 22 8.79 4.08 -5.39
C ASN A 22 7.90 3.59 -4.24
N TYR A 23 8.23 2.44 -3.67
CA TYR A 23 7.52 1.92 -2.50
C TYR A 23 7.63 2.89 -1.32
N GLN A 24 8.84 3.31 -0.94
CA GLN A 24 9.07 4.22 0.19
C GLN A 24 8.39 5.57 -0.02
N ALA A 25 8.51 6.17 -1.20
CA ALA A 25 7.86 7.44 -1.50
C ALA A 25 6.31 7.36 -1.38
N ASN A 26 5.70 6.25 -1.82
CA ASN A 26 4.25 6.07 -1.69
C ASN A 26 3.82 5.69 -0.27
N ARG A 27 4.66 4.94 0.45
CA ARG A 27 4.47 4.62 1.87
C ARG A 27 4.47 5.88 2.72
N GLU A 28 5.43 6.77 2.53
CA GLU A 28 5.50 8.04 3.25
C GLU A 28 4.29 8.92 2.97
N LYS A 29 3.86 9.01 1.71
CA LYS A 29 2.63 9.72 1.33
C LYS A 29 1.39 9.16 2.02
N LEU A 30 1.24 7.84 2.07
CA LEU A 30 0.13 7.18 2.77
C LEU A 30 0.15 7.52 4.26
N LEU A 31 1.30 7.35 4.93
CA LEU A 31 1.43 7.64 6.35
C LEU A 31 1.21 9.12 6.68
N ALA A 32 1.67 10.03 5.82
CA ALA A 32 1.43 11.46 5.96
C ALA A 32 -0.07 11.79 5.87
N SER A 33 -0.79 11.22 4.89
CA SER A 33 -2.24 11.40 4.77
C SER A 33 -3.00 10.85 5.98
N LEU A 34 -2.61 9.69 6.50
CA LEU A 34 -3.25 9.11 7.70
C LEU A 34 -3.00 9.96 8.95
N ARG A 35 -1.78 10.48 9.14
CA ARG A 35 -1.47 11.41 10.22
C ARG A 35 -2.29 12.69 10.13
N ALA A 36 -2.41 13.27 8.93
CA ALA A 36 -3.23 14.46 8.69
C ALA A 36 -4.72 14.20 9.00
N ALA A 37 -5.21 13.01 8.68
CA ALA A 37 -6.57 12.57 8.99
C ALA A 37 -6.78 12.07 10.44
N ARG A 38 -5.72 12.09 11.28
CA ARG A 38 -5.74 11.54 12.66
C ARG A 38 -6.17 10.07 12.74
N VAL A 39 -5.85 9.28 11.72
CA VAL A 39 -6.14 7.84 11.67
C VAL A 39 -4.94 7.07 12.24
N ALA A 40 -5.18 6.27 13.29
CA ALA A 40 -4.16 5.45 13.93
C ALA A 40 -3.86 4.18 13.09
N THR A 41 -2.58 3.89 12.89
CA THR A 41 -2.11 2.67 12.23
C THR A 41 -1.70 1.62 13.25
N THR A 42 -2.07 0.36 13.05
CA THR A 42 -1.79 -0.76 13.98
C THR A 42 -0.69 -1.71 13.51
N GLY A 43 -0.20 -1.55 12.28
CA GLY A 43 0.71 -2.51 11.66
C GLY A 43 1.82 -1.89 10.83
N LYS A 44 2.72 -2.74 10.34
CA LYS A 44 3.76 -2.33 9.38
C LYS A 44 3.13 -2.20 7.98
N PRO A 45 3.45 -1.13 7.23
CA PRO A 45 3.03 -1.06 5.84
C PRO A 45 3.63 -2.19 5.01
N TRP A 46 2.89 -2.66 4.00
CA TRP A 46 3.36 -3.63 3.01
C TRP A 46 2.89 -3.26 1.61
N GLU A 47 3.53 -3.83 0.59
CA GLU A 47 3.14 -3.66 -0.81
C GLU A 47 2.23 -4.79 -1.31
N ALA A 48 1.29 -4.46 -2.19
CA ALA A 48 0.57 -5.41 -3.01
C ALA A 48 0.74 -5.05 -4.48
N VAL A 49 1.31 -5.99 -5.23
CA VAL A 49 1.52 -5.88 -6.67
C VAL A 49 0.65 -6.92 -7.34
N TYR A 50 -0.21 -6.47 -8.27
CA TYR A 50 -1.18 -7.34 -8.95
C TYR A 50 -0.76 -7.66 -10.38
N ASP A 51 -0.03 -6.75 -11.02
CA ASP A 51 0.30 -6.84 -12.44
C ASP A 51 1.59 -7.61 -12.70
N GLY A 52 1.55 -8.47 -13.70
CA GLY A 52 2.68 -9.31 -14.12
C GLY A 52 3.82 -8.56 -14.82
N PRO A 53 4.91 -9.26 -15.13
CA PRO A 53 6.12 -8.65 -15.69
C PRO A 53 5.89 -7.95 -17.04
N TYR A 54 4.93 -8.41 -17.84
CA TYR A 54 4.61 -7.86 -19.16
C TYR A 54 3.69 -6.63 -19.13
N THR A 55 3.10 -6.28 -17.99
CA THR A 55 2.29 -5.06 -17.89
C THR A 55 3.19 -3.83 -17.92
N LEU A 56 2.89 -2.89 -18.82
CA LEU A 56 3.61 -1.63 -18.93
C LEU A 56 3.60 -0.86 -17.59
N PRO A 57 4.71 -0.25 -17.14
CA PRO A 57 4.80 0.33 -15.80
C PRO A 57 3.70 1.34 -15.46
N PHE A 58 3.29 2.18 -16.41
CA PHE A 58 2.25 3.17 -16.22
C PHE A 58 0.83 2.59 -16.18
N ARG A 59 0.64 1.33 -16.61
CA ARG A 59 -0.63 0.60 -16.50
C ARG A 59 -0.71 -0.27 -15.23
N ARG A 60 0.38 -0.39 -14.48
CA ARG A 60 0.40 -1.21 -13.26
C ARG A 60 -0.43 -0.58 -12.14
N ARG A 61 -1.11 -1.44 -11.40
CA ARG A 61 -1.73 -1.19 -10.11
C ARG A 61 -0.82 -1.77 -9.04
N ASN A 62 -0.05 -0.88 -8.44
CA ASN A 62 0.70 -1.16 -7.22
C ASN A 62 -0.02 -0.49 -6.05
N GLU A 63 0.00 -1.12 -4.89
CA GLU A 63 -0.64 -0.59 -3.69
C GLU A 63 0.31 -0.66 -2.51
N VAL A 64 0.32 0.39 -1.68
CA VAL A 64 0.87 0.33 -0.32
C VAL A 64 -0.30 0.27 0.64
N LEU A 65 -0.26 -0.67 1.57
CA LEU A 65 -1.31 -0.91 2.54
C LEU A 65 -0.75 -0.78 3.95
N VAL A 66 -1.59 -0.35 4.88
CA VAL A 66 -1.30 -0.39 6.32
C VAL A 66 -2.58 -0.65 7.10
N GLU A 67 -2.51 -1.49 8.13
CA GLU A 67 -3.65 -1.73 9.01
C GLU A 67 -3.95 -0.50 9.86
N ILE A 68 -5.24 -0.21 10.04
CA ILE A 68 -5.73 0.92 10.82
C ILE A 68 -6.70 0.47 11.91
N VAL A 69 -6.75 1.24 13.00
CA VAL A 69 -7.82 1.12 13.99
C VAL A 69 -9.08 1.76 13.39
N ARG A 70 -10.23 1.11 13.58
CA ARG A 70 -11.53 1.66 13.23
C ARG A 70 -11.98 2.69 14.26
#